data_AF-A0A7D3XPY0-F1
#
_entry.id   AF-A0A7D3XPY0-F1
#
_cell.length_a   1.000
_cell.length_b   1.000
_cell.length_c   1.000
_cell.angle_alpha   90.00
_cell.angle_beta   90.00
_cell.angle_gamma   90.00
#
_symmetry.space_group_name_H-M   'P 1'
#
loop_
_entity.id
_entity.type
_entity.pdbx_description
1 polymer ?
#
loop_
_entity_poly.entity_id
_entity_poly.type
_entity_poly.pdbx_seq_one_letter_code
_entity_poly.pdbx_strand_id
1 'polypeptide(L)' 'MVIQPYMILGEITKTWPMTKEVFTRFGVDAHTDKALERVVSGPKLRKLLHELNQVAGSTHRTCIPGG' A
#
# COMPACT_ATOMS: atom_id res chain seq x y z
N MET A 1 -6.31 -10.22 -2.23
CA MET A 1 -5.80 -9.47 -3.40
C MET A 1 -4.56 -8.71 -2.96
N VAL A 2 -3.51 -8.68 -3.79
CA VAL A 2 -2.18 -8.14 -3.45
C VAL A 2 -1.94 -6.86 -4.28
N ILE A 3 -1.37 -5.84 -3.66
CA ILE A 3 -0.98 -4.57 -4.30
C ILE A 3 0.31 -4.79 -5.09
N GLN A 4 0.28 -4.37 -6.36
CA GLN A 4 1.39 -4.54 -7.31
C GLN A 4 2.00 -3.19 -7.72
N PRO A 5 3.30 -3.14 -8.10
CA PRO A 5 4.00 -1.91 -8.43
C PRO A 5 3.41 -1.12 -9.61
N TYR A 6 2.80 -1.81 -10.56
CA TYR A 6 2.17 -1.19 -11.73
C TYR A 6 0.79 -0.61 -11.44
N MET A 7 0.22 -0.87 -10.24
CA MET A 7 -1.09 -0.34 -9.86
C MET A 7 -1.03 1.16 -9.62
N ILE A 8 -2.13 1.83 -9.98
CA ILE A 8 -2.30 3.28 -9.84
C ILE A 8 -2.57 3.62 -8.37
N LEU A 9 -1.89 4.62 -7.81
CA LEU A 9 -2.04 5.01 -6.40
C LEU A 9 -3.49 5.43 -6.06
N GLY A 10 -4.13 6.17 -6.97
CA GLY A 10 -5.54 6.56 -6.83
C GLY A 10 -6.47 5.35 -6.74
N GLU A 11 -6.22 4.28 -7.50
CA GLU A 11 -7.02 3.05 -7.45
C GLU A 11 -6.71 2.25 -6.17
N ILE A 12 -5.44 2.14 -5.78
CA ILE A 12 -5.05 1.47 -4.53
C ILE A 12 -5.75 2.12 -3.33
N THR A 13 -5.80 3.44 -3.26
CA THR A 13 -6.44 4.14 -2.13
C THR A 13 -7.96 4.13 -2.17
N LYS A 14 -8.58 3.94 -3.34
CA LYS A 14 -10.02 3.68 -3.45
C LYS A 14 -10.36 2.26 -2.98
N THR A 15 -9.58 1.26 -3.40
CA THR A 15 -9.80 -0.14 -3.03
C THR A 15 -9.42 -0.43 -1.57
N TRP A 16 -8.31 0.13 -1.10
CA TRP A 16 -7.81 -0.03 0.27
C TRP A 16 -7.57 1.34 0.91
N PRO A 17 -8.61 2.00 1.44
CA PRO A 17 -8.49 3.34 2.02
C PRO A 17 -7.47 3.44 3.17
N MET A 18 -7.24 2.35 3.91
CA MET A 18 -6.22 2.27 4.96
C MET A 18 -4.77 2.39 4.46
N THR A 19 -4.54 2.17 3.16
CA THR A 19 -3.21 2.39 2.56
C THR A 19 -2.83 3.86 2.48
N LYS A 20 -3.80 4.80 2.56
CA LYS A 20 -3.53 6.24 2.59
C LYS A 20 -2.54 6.61 3.69
N GLU A 21 -2.68 6.03 4.88
CA GLU A 21 -1.78 6.30 5.99
C GLU A 21 -0.34 5.83 5.69
N VAL A 22 -0.20 4.67 5.05
CA VAL A 22 1.11 4.15 4.62
C VAL A 22 1.74 5.08 3.59
N PHE A 23 0.97 5.56 2.60
CA PHE A 23 1.46 6.53 1.63
C PHE A 23 1.95 7.82 2.31
N THR A 24 1.18 8.38 3.24
CA THR A 24 1.57 9.58 4.01
C THR A 24 2.85 9.34 4.81
N ARG A 25 2.98 8.20 5.50
CA ARG A 25 4.20 7.84 6.27
C ARG A 25 5.46 7.76 5.39
N PHE A 26 5.31 7.34 4.14
CA PHE A 26 6.42 7.26 3.19
C PHE A 26 6.66 8.58 2.41
N GLY A 27 5.84 9.60 2.64
CA GLY A 27 5.87 10.88 1.92
C GLY A 27 5.46 10.74 0.46
N VAL A 28 4.52 9.84 0.17
CA VAL A 28 4.05 9.53 -1.18
C VAL A 28 2.66 10.14 -1.36
N ASP A 29 2.50 10.92 -2.41
CA ASP A 29 1.20 11.51 -2.73
C ASP A 29 0.31 10.48 -3.43
N ALA A 30 -0.73 10.02 -2.73
CA ALA A 30 -1.62 8.98 -3.20
C ALA A 30 -2.78 9.50 -4.08
N HIS A 31 -2.89 10.82 -4.25
CA HIS A 31 -3.90 11.47 -5.09
C HIS A 31 -3.42 11.64 -6.55
N THR A 32 -2.59 10.71 -7.01
CA THR A 32 -2.04 10.75 -8.37
C THR A 32 -2.52 9.56 -9.18
N ASP A 33 -2.80 9.79 -10.46
CA ASP A 33 -3.04 8.75 -11.47
C ASP A 33 -1.73 8.10 -11.96
N LYS A 34 -0.68 8.14 -11.13
CA LYS A 34 0.60 7.51 -11.44
C LYS A 34 0.65 6.10 -10.85
N ALA A 35 1.48 5.24 -11.46
CA ALA A 35 1.78 3.92 -10.91
C ALA A 35 2.75 4.03 -9.73
N LEU A 36 2.69 3.08 -8.80
CA LEU A 36 3.55 3.05 -7.61
C LEU A 36 5.03 3.09 -7.97
N GLU A 37 5.43 2.31 -8.97
CA GLU A 37 6.81 2.25 -9.48
C GLU A 37 7.32 3.56 -10.10
N ARG A 38 6.41 4.42 -10.57
CA ARG A 38 6.73 5.73 -11.16
C ARG A 38 6.96 6.79 -10.10
N VAL A 39 6.33 6.65 -8.94
CA VAL A 39 6.45 7.60 -7.81
C VAL A 39 7.57 7.18 -6.87
N VAL A 40 7.76 5.86 -6.69
CA VAL A 40 8.77 5.29 -5.81
C VAL A 40 9.51 4.20 -6.57
N SER A 41 10.84 4.29 -6.59
CA SER A 41 11.68 3.29 -7.26
C SER A 41 12.74 2.72 -6.31
N GLY A 42 13.29 1.56 -6.66
CA GLY A 42 14.39 0.93 -5.92
C GLY A 42 13.97 0.30 -4.58
N PRO A 43 14.84 0.31 -3.56
CA PRO A 43 14.59 -0.39 -2.29
C PRO A 43 13.40 0.19 -1.52
N LYS A 44 13.09 1.48 -1.71
CA LYS A 44 11.93 2.15 -1.11
C LYS A 44 10.61 1.57 -1.63
N LEU A 45 10.54 1.20 -2.91
CA LEU A 45 9.35 0.59 -3.53
C LEU A 45 9.05 -0.77 -2.91
N ARG A 46 10.08 -1.61 -2.72
CA ARG A 46 9.93 -2.92 -2.08
C ARG A 46 9.40 -2.81 -0.64
N LYS A 47 9.96 -1.86 0.13
CA LYS A 47 9.52 -1.61 1.51
C LYS A 47 8.08 -1.09 1.56
N LEU A 48 7.74 -0.15 0.67
CA LEU A 48 6.39 0.38 0.56
C LEU A 48 5.38 -0.70 0.16
N LEU A 49 5.70 -1.53 -0.85
CA LEU A 49 4.85 -2.66 -1.26
C LEU A 49 4.63 -3.65 -0.13
N HIS A 50 5.66 -3.94 0.68
CA HIS A 50 5.52 -4.81 1.84
C HIS A 50 4.52 -4.24 2.84
N GLU A 51 4.69 -2.98 3.25
CA GLU A 51 3.79 -2.30 4.19
C GLU A 51 2.36 -2.19 3.65
N LEU A 52 2.22 -1.83 2.37
CA LEU A 52 0.92 -1.75 1.70
C LEU A 52 0.20 -3.11 1.70
N ASN A 53 0.92 -4.19 1.40
CA ASN A 53 0.35 -5.54 1.41
C ASN A 53 0.12 -6.07 2.83
N GLN A 54 0.92 -5.65 3.81
CA GLN A 54 0.67 -5.91 5.22
C GLN A 54 -0.67 -5.30 5.63
N VAL A 55 -0.89 -4.00 5.41
CA VAL A 55 -2.18 -3.39 5.79
C VAL A 55 -3.34 -3.92 4.95
N ALA A 56 -3.18 -4.06 3.63
CA ALA A 56 -4.17 -4.61 2.70
C ALA A 56 -4.56 -6.07 3.01
N GLY A 57 -3.61 -6.87 3.51
CA GLY A 57 -3.83 -8.27 3.89
C GLY A 57 -4.17 -8.47 5.37
N SER A 58 -3.82 -7.52 6.24
CA SER A 58 -4.07 -7.62 7.68
C SER A 58 -5.55 -7.48 8.02
N THR A 59 -6.38 -6.95 7.12
CA THR A 59 -7.84 -7.04 7.25
C THR A 59 -8.37 -8.47 7.18
N HIS A 60 -7.56 -9.45 6.74
CA HIS A 60 -7.89 -10.88 6.79
C HIS A 60 -7.24 -11.63 7.97
N ARG A 61 -6.44 -10.94 8.78
CA ARG A 61 -5.93 -11.43 10.06
C ARG A 61 -6.38 -10.46 11.14
N THR A 62 -7.65 -10.58 11.51
CA THR A 62 -8.00 -10.40 12.92
C THR A 62 -7.00 -11.23 13.71
N CYS A 63 -6.19 -10.56 14.50
CA CYS A 63 -5.56 -11.16 15.66
C CYS A 63 -6.65 -11.92 16.42
N ILE A 64 -6.55 -13.24 16.47
CA ILE A 64 -7.08 -13.99 17.59
C ILE A 64 -5.95 -13.96 18.64
N PRO A 65 -6.01 -13.11 19.67
CA PRO A 65 -5.19 -13.36 20.84
C PRO A 65 -5.83 -14.53 21.60
N GLY A 66 -5.17 -15.70 21.56
CA GLY A 66 -5.50 -16.82 22.44
C GLY A 66 -5.68 -18.13 21.68
N GLY A 67 -4.67 -18.99 21.79
CA GLY A 67 -4.89 -20.43 21.79
C GLY A 67 -5.44 -20.91 23.14
#